data_AF-A0A1G0P1Y3-F1
#
_entry.id   AF-A0A1G0P1Y3-F1
#
_cell.length_a   1.000
_cell.length_b   1.000
_cell.length_c   1.000
_cell.angle_alpha   90.00
_cell.angle_beta   90.00
_cell.angle_gamma   90.00
#
_symmetry.space_group_name_H-M   'P 1'
#
loop_
_entity.id
_entity.type
_entity.pdbx_description
1 polymer ?
#
loop_
_entity_poly.entity_id
_entity_poly.type
_entity_poly.pdbx_seq_one_letter_code
_entity_poly.pdbx_strand_id
1 'polypeptide(L)'
;MSDMAKKWEIEGIDIHKTLCDSTKVILTQRVEYLLAEIQNFFENETIGNLHRIRIALRRVRYNMELFKACFDKKKFLIFYKRVEFLQDISGNVRDLDVLSQNILAIKEEKIRITKSVINKIGEKRENLKENFKLELMKFIHSKALSNFQKLLS
;
A
#
# COMPACT_ATOMS: atom_id res chain seq x y z
N MET A 1 -23.37 8.29 -1.92
CA MET A 1 -23.18 8.72 -3.32
C MET A 1 -21.71 9.05 -3.50
N SER A 2 -21.08 8.38 -4.46
CA SER A 2 -19.79 8.67 -5.09
C SER A 2 -18.92 9.74 -4.44
N ASP A 3 -17.93 9.33 -3.66
CA ASP A 3 -16.69 10.11 -3.55
C ASP A 3 -15.51 9.17 -3.85
N MET A 4 -15.45 8.74 -5.11
CA MET A 4 -14.16 8.44 -5.71
C MET A 4 -13.38 9.73 -5.68
N ALA A 5 -12.61 9.96 -4.60
CA ALA A 5 -11.61 11.02 -4.51
C ALA A 5 -10.95 11.12 -5.88
N LYS A 6 -11.14 12.26 -6.55
CA LYS A 6 -10.83 12.48 -7.95
C LYS A 6 -9.48 11.85 -8.25
N LYS A 7 -9.50 10.90 -9.18
CA LYS A 7 -8.53 9.81 -9.28
C LYS A 7 -7.06 10.28 -9.46
N TRP A 8 -6.80 11.58 -9.69
CA TRP A 8 -5.53 12.15 -10.16
C TRP A 8 -5.21 13.61 -9.81
N GLU A 9 -6.00 14.33 -9.01
CA GLU A 9 -5.67 15.74 -8.72
C GLU A 9 -4.62 15.85 -7.61
N ILE A 10 -3.54 16.58 -7.87
CA ILE A 10 -2.58 17.03 -6.85
C ILE A 10 -2.75 18.55 -6.77
N GLU A 11 -3.20 19.01 -5.61
CA GLU A 11 -3.41 20.45 -5.39
C GLU A 11 -2.07 21.13 -5.05
N GLY A 12 -1.96 22.43 -5.32
CA GLY A 12 -0.78 23.20 -4.91
C GLY A 12 0.49 22.99 -5.75
N ILE A 13 0.39 22.38 -6.94
CA ILE A 13 1.47 22.42 -7.94
C ILE A 13 1.54 23.83 -8.52
N ASP A 14 2.71 24.44 -8.45
CA ASP A 14 3.01 25.77 -8.97
C ASP A 14 3.96 25.65 -10.17
N ILE A 15 3.56 26.21 -11.32
CA ILE A 15 4.31 26.17 -12.58
C ILE A 15 5.62 26.96 -12.53
N HIS A 16 5.77 27.84 -11.54
CA HIS A 16 6.97 28.64 -11.35
C HIS A 16 7.99 27.97 -10.42
N LYS A 17 7.62 26.85 -9.80
CA LYS A 17 8.51 26.08 -8.92
C LYS A 17 9.29 25.01 -9.68
N THR A 18 10.37 24.54 -9.07
CA THR A 18 11.16 23.45 -9.64
C THR A 18 10.41 22.13 -9.56
N LEU A 19 10.78 21.17 -10.42
CA LEU A 19 10.26 19.80 -10.35
C LEU A 19 10.44 19.19 -8.95
N CYS A 20 11.54 19.49 -8.26
CA CYS A 20 11.83 18.98 -6.93
C CYS A 20 10.94 19.60 -5.84
N ASP A 21 10.51 20.86 -6.00
CA ASP A 21 9.52 21.46 -5.12
C ASP A 21 8.14 20.85 -5.34
N SER A 22 7.72 20.67 -6.60
CA SER A 22 6.46 20.00 -6.93
C SER A 22 6.43 18.56 -6.41
N THR A 23 7.58 17.88 -6.46
CA THR A 23 7.75 16.54 -5.93
C THR A 23 7.43 16.45 -4.43
N LYS A 24 7.86 17.44 -3.63
CA LYS A 24 7.53 17.47 -2.20
C LYS A 24 6.02 17.52 -1.99
N VAL A 25 5.32 18.39 -2.73
CA VAL A 25 3.85 18.51 -2.69
C VAL A 25 3.18 17.19 -3.06
N ILE A 26 3.62 16.56 -4.15
CA ILE A 26 3.09 15.27 -4.61
C ILE A 26 3.27 14.20 -3.54
N LEU A 27 4.49 14.01 -3.04
CA LEU A 27 4.79 12.94 -2.08
C LEU A 27 4.11 13.17 -0.73
N THR A 28 3.95 14.41 -0.27
CA THR A 28 3.18 14.75 0.93
C THR A 28 1.74 14.26 0.80
N GLN A 29 1.02 14.67 -0.26
CA GLN A 29 -0.37 14.24 -0.46
C GLN A 29 -0.50 12.73 -0.66
N ARG A 30 0.47 12.07 -1.30
CA ARG A 30 0.46 10.60 -1.46
C ARG A 30 0.66 9.87 -0.12
N VAL A 31 1.54 10.38 0.74
CA VAL A 31 1.74 9.80 2.07
C VAL A 31 0.53 10.06 2.97
N GLU A 32 -0.03 11.27 2.96
CA GLU A 32 -1.25 11.60 3.71
C GLU A 32 -2.42 10.71 3.29
N TYR A 33 -2.61 10.51 1.98
CA TYR A 33 -3.62 9.58 1.47
C TYR A 33 -3.38 8.13 1.94
N LEU A 34 -2.12 7.66 1.92
CA LEU A 34 -1.77 6.34 2.45
C LEU A 34 -2.13 6.21 3.93
N LEU A 35 -1.80 7.22 4.75
CA LEU A 35 -2.10 7.21 6.18
C LEU A 35 -3.61 7.21 6.46
N ALA A 36 -4.38 7.98 5.68
CA ALA A 36 -5.84 7.97 5.78
C ALA A 36 -6.43 6.59 5.45
N GLU A 37 -5.95 5.92 4.40
CA GLU A 37 -6.43 4.57 4.08
C GLU A 37 -6.02 3.52 5.11
N ILE A 38 -4.84 3.67 5.73
CA ILE A 38 -4.42 2.82 6.86
C ILE A 38 -5.36 3.02 8.05
N GLN A 39 -5.69 4.27 8.40
CA GLN A 39 -6.63 4.58 9.47
C GLN A 39 -8.02 3.96 9.18
N ASN A 40 -8.56 4.19 7.98
CA ASN A 40 -9.85 3.64 7.56
C ASN A 40 -9.88 2.10 7.64
N PHE A 41 -8.75 1.42 7.40
CA PHE A 41 -8.64 -0.03 7.51
C PHE A 41 -8.65 -0.53 8.96
N PHE A 42 -8.03 0.21 9.88
CA PHE A 42 -8.08 -0.13 11.31
C PHE A 42 -9.45 0.17 11.93
N GLU A 43 -10.20 1.14 11.38
CA GLU A 43 -11.59 1.37 11.76
C GLU A 43 -12.54 0.31 11.23
N ASN A 44 -12.34 -0.14 9.98
CA ASN A 44 -13.14 -1.18 9.37
C ASN A 44 -12.30 -2.06 8.43
N GLU A 45 -12.09 -3.30 8.86
CA GLU A 45 -11.18 -4.24 8.22
C GLU A 45 -11.80 -4.93 6.99
N THR A 46 -12.08 -4.15 5.94
CA THR A 46 -12.69 -4.66 4.71
C THR A 46 -11.66 -4.96 3.62
N ILE A 47 -12.02 -5.88 2.70
CA ILE A 47 -11.24 -6.14 1.46
C ILE A 47 -11.07 -4.84 0.65
N GLY A 48 -12.08 -3.98 0.64
CA GLY A 48 -12.03 -2.69 -0.06
C GLY A 48 -11.00 -1.73 0.55
N ASN A 49 -10.92 -1.64 1.87
CA ASN A 49 -9.90 -0.86 2.58
C ASN A 49 -8.49 -1.39 2.29
N LEU A 50 -8.30 -2.71 2.39
CA LEU A 50 -7.02 -3.35 2.08
C LEU A 50 -6.58 -3.07 0.63
N HIS A 51 -7.52 -3.11 -0.31
CA HIS A 51 -7.26 -2.78 -1.71
C HIS A 51 -6.81 -1.32 -1.89
N ARG A 52 -7.44 -0.37 -1.19
CA ARG A 52 -7.07 1.06 -1.24
C ARG A 52 -5.68 1.32 -0.67
N ILE A 53 -5.32 0.70 0.45
CA ILE A 53 -3.94 0.75 0.98
C ILE A 53 -2.93 0.28 -0.08
N ARG A 54 -3.21 -0.84 -0.75
CA ARG A 54 -2.32 -1.38 -1.78
C ARG A 54 -2.14 -0.43 -2.97
N ILE A 55 -3.23 0.24 -3.39
CA ILE A 55 -3.16 1.30 -4.41
C ILE A 55 -2.30 2.45 -3.90
N ALA A 56 -2.50 2.90 -2.67
CA ALA A 56 -1.75 4.00 -2.07
C ALA A 56 -0.25 3.69 -1.96
N LEU A 57 0.12 2.50 -1.47
CA LEU A 57 1.50 2.02 -1.40
C LEU A 57 2.19 2.02 -2.76
N ARG A 58 1.51 1.45 -3.78
CA ARG A 58 2.03 1.43 -5.16
C ARG A 58 2.26 2.86 -5.69
N ARG A 59 1.33 3.76 -5.43
CA ARG A 59 1.43 5.17 -5.85
C ARG A 59 2.61 5.87 -5.16
N VAL A 60 2.76 5.72 -3.85
CA VAL A 60 3.90 6.27 -3.11
C VAL A 60 5.20 5.74 -3.71
N ARG A 61 5.34 4.41 -3.86
CA ARG A 61 6.54 3.78 -4.42
C ARG A 61 6.91 4.32 -5.79
N TYR A 62 5.97 4.36 -6.73
CA TYR A 62 6.27 4.80 -8.10
C TYR A 62 6.68 6.28 -8.17
N ASN A 63 6.05 7.14 -7.36
CA ASN A 63 6.47 8.54 -7.27
C ASN A 63 7.87 8.64 -6.65
N MET A 64 8.18 7.80 -5.64
CA MET A 64 9.51 7.76 -5.07
C MET A 64 10.58 7.28 -6.09
N GLU A 65 10.28 6.25 -6.88
CA GLU A 65 11.19 5.76 -7.92
C GLU A 65 11.49 6.84 -8.97
N LEU A 66 10.45 7.59 -9.38
CA LEU A 66 10.54 8.68 -10.34
C LEU A 66 11.37 9.85 -9.80
N PHE A 67 11.13 10.26 -8.56
CA PHE A 67 11.69 11.49 -8.01
C PHE A 67 12.89 11.29 -7.07
N LYS A 68 13.50 10.10 -7.07
CA LYS A 68 14.67 9.78 -6.24
C LYS A 68 15.83 10.78 -6.40
N ALA A 69 15.96 11.43 -7.56
CA ALA A 69 17.01 12.40 -7.85
C ALA A 69 16.86 13.73 -7.07
N CYS A 70 15.67 14.02 -6.55
CA CYS A 70 15.37 15.26 -5.82
C CYS A 70 15.67 15.21 -4.31
N PHE A 71 16.14 14.08 -3.77
CA PHE A 71 16.25 13.88 -2.32
C PHE A 71 17.61 13.34 -1.88
N ASP A 72 17.95 13.60 -0.61
CA ASP A 72 19.07 12.93 0.06
C ASP A 72 18.86 11.41 0.06
N LYS A 73 19.87 10.69 -0.44
CA LYS A 73 19.76 9.24 -0.67
C LYS A 73 19.47 8.46 0.59
N LYS A 74 20.00 8.83 1.75
CA LYS A 74 19.95 7.96 2.94
C LYS A 74 18.54 7.92 3.55
N LYS A 75 17.98 9.09 3.89
CA LYS A 75 16.64 9.15 4.52
C LYS A 75 15.56 8.69 3.54
N PHE A 76 15.67 9.10 2.28
CA PHE A 76 14.75 8.70 1.22
C PHE A 76 14.74 7.18 1.03
N LEU A 77 15.92 6.55 0.93
CA LEU A 77 16.03 5.11 0.71
C LEU A 77 15.48 4.29 1.88
N ILE A 78 15.69 4.74 3.13
CA ILE A 78 15.13 4.07 4.32
C ILE A 78 13.60 4.04 4.25
N PHE A 79 12.97 5.17 3.92
CA PHE A 79 11.51 5.22 3.78
C PHE A 79 11.02 4.41 2.57
N TYR A 80 11.69 4.52 1.43
CA TYR A 80 11.39 3.74 0.23
C TYR A 80 11.37 2.24 0.53
N LYS A 81 12.38 1.73 1.24
CA LYS A 81 12.48 0.31 1.60
C LYS A 81 11.35 -0.13 2.52
N ARG A 82 10.82 0.75 3.38
CA ARG A 82 9.62 0.45 4.17
C ARG A 82 8.37 0.37 3.31
N VAL A 83 8.19 1.29 2.36
CA VAL A 83 7.06 1.26 1.43
C VAL A 83 7.10 0.02 0.53
N GLU A 84 8.27 -0.30 -0.02
CA GLU A 84 8.51 -1.51 -0.83
C GLU A 84 8.15 -2.77 -0.03
N PHE A 85 8.68 -2.91 1.18
CA PHE A 85 8.37 -4.05 2.05
C PHE A 85 6.88 -4.18 2.34
N LEU A 86 6.17 -3.08 2.68
CA LEU A 86 4.73 -3.10 2.91
C LEU A 86 3.94 -3.50 1.65
N GLN A 87 4.38 -3.02 0.49
CA GLN A 87 3.74 -3.40 -0.78
C GLN A 87 3.91 -4.89 -1.04
N ASP A 88 5.10 -5.45 -0.84
CA ASP A 88 5.39 -6.86 -1.10
C ASP A 88 4.56 -7.79 -0.20
N ILE A 89 4.50 -7.51 1.11
CA ILE A 89 3.69 -8.32 2.04
C ILE A 89 2.19 -8.17 1.76
N SER A 90 1.71 -7.00 1.32
CA SER A 90 0.32 -6.82 0.88
C SER A 90 0.00 -7.59 -0.41
N GLY A 91 1.01 -7.76 -1.28
CA GLY A 91 0.92 -8.60 -2.48
C GLY A 91 0.68 -10.06 -2.13
N ASN A 92 1.43 -10.59 -1.16
CA ASN A 92 1.28 -11.99 -0.71
C ASN A 92 -0.13 -12.30 -0.18
N VAL A 93 -0.78 -11.35 0.50
CA VAL A 93 -2.19 -11.51 0.94
C VAL A 93 -3.11 -11.59 -0.28
N ARG A 94 -2.93 -10.68 -1.24
CA ARG A 94 -3.75 -10.63 -2.46
C ARG A 94 -3.57 -11.87 -3.33
N ASP A 95 -2.37 -12.43 -3.40
CA ASP A 95 -2.11 -13.64 -4.18
C ASP A 95 -2.90 -14.83 -3.66
N LEU A 96 -3.04 -14.96 -2.33
CA LEU A 96 -3.89 -15.99 -1.73
C LEU A 96 -5.38 -15.73 -1.92
N ASP A 97 -5.82 -14.47 -1.94
CA ASP A 97 -7.20 -14.12 -2.31
C ASP A 97 -7.52 -14.55 -3.75
N VAL A 98 -6.63 -14.20 -4.69
CA VAL A 98 -6.77 -14.56 -6.11
C VAL A 98 -6.72 -16.09 -6.28
N LEU A 99 -5.79 -16.76 -5.59
CA LEU A 99 -5.70 -18.23 -5.63
C LEU A 99 -7.00 -18.88 -5.13
N SER A 100 -7.53 -18.41 -4.00
CA SER A 100 -8.79 -18.93 -3.45
C SER A 100 -9.95 -18.72 -4.41
N GLN A 101 -10.06 -17.52 -5.00
CA GLN A 101 -11.08 -17.19 -6.01
C GLN A 101 -10.96 -18.11 -7.24
N ASN A 102 -9.75 -18.30 -7.75
CA ASN A 102 -9.50 -19.12 -8.92
C ASN A 102 -9.82 -20.59 -8.66
N ILE A 103 -9.41 -21.13 -7.49
CA ILE A 103 -9.70 -22.51 -7.11
C ILE A 103 -11.21 -22.75 -7.00
N LEU A 104 -11.95 -21.85 -6.36
CA LEU A 104 -13.40 -21.98 -6.22
C LEU A 104 -14.16 -21.83 -7.55
N ALA A 105 -13.54 -21.19 -8.55
CA ALA A 105 -14.12 -21.03 -9.88
C ALA A 105 -13.93 -22.25 -10.80
N ILE A 106 -13.08 -23.21 -10.43
CA ILE A 106 -12.85 -24.43 -11.22
C ILE A 106 -14.12 -25.30 -11.19
N LYS A 107 -14.67 -25.61 -12.37
CA LYS A 107 -15.87 -26.44 -12.56
C LYS A 107 -15.60 -27.80 -13.20
N GLU A 108 -14.34 -28.22 -13.24
CA GLU A 108 -13.90 -29.45 -13.91
C GLU A 108 -14.23 -30.70 -13.11
N GLU A 109 -14.99 -31.64 -13.70
CA GLU A 109 -15.44 -32.88 -13.05
C GLU A 109 -14.30 -33.78 -12.56
N LYS A 110 -13.13 -33.71 -13.22
CA LYS A 110 -11.94 -34.50 -12.86
C LYS A 110 -11.14 -33.91 -11.70
N ILE A 111 -11.41 -32.66 -11.32
CA ILE A 111 -10.63 -31.95 -10.30
C ILE A 111 -11.39 -31.98 -8.97
N ARG A 112 -10.89 -32.76 -8.02
CA ARG A 112 -11.43 -32.78 -6.65
C ARG A 112 -10.65 -31.81 -5.76
N ILE A 113 -11.28 -30.69 -5.42
CA ILE A 113 -10.74 -29.75 -4.42
C ILE A 113 -11.17 -30.22 -3.03
N THR A 114 -10.20 -30.50 -2.16
CA THR A 114 -10.50 -30.93 -0.78
C THR A 114 -10.71 -29.73 0.13
N LYS A 115 -11.60 -29.87 1.12
CA LYS A 115 -11.81 -28.86 2.17
C LYS A 115 -10.51 -28.51 2.91
N SER A 116 -9.62 -29.49 3.09
CA SER A 116 -8.32 -29.27 3.75
C SER A 116 -7.44 -28.27 3.00
N VAL A 117 -7.43 -28.31 1.65
CA VAL A 117 -6.67 -27.34 0.83
C VAL A 117 -7.26 -25.93 0.99
N ILE A 118 -8.58 -25.80 0.90
CA ILE A 118 -9.28 -24.51 1.06
C ILE A 118 -8.99 -23.92 2.45
N ASN A 119 -9.06 -24.75 3.50
CA ASN A 119 -8.78 -24.33 4.87
C ASN A 119 -7.33 -23.84 5.02
N LYS A 120 -6.34 -24.59 4.52
CA LYS A 120 -4.93 -24.19 4.57
C LYS A 120 -4.66 -22.86 3.86
N ILE A 121 -5.32 -22.61 2.73
CA ILE A 121 -5.22 -21.32 2.02
C ILE A 121 -5.80 -20.19 2.87
N GLY A 122 -6.98 -20.43 3.46
CA GLY A 122 -7.63 -19.47 4.37
C GLY A 122 -6.77 -19.13 5.59
N GLU A 123 -6.23 -20.14 6.27
CA GLU A 123 -5.34 -19.97 7.43
C GLU A 123 -4.08 -19.19 7.06
N LYS A 124 -3.41 -19.55 5.96
CA LYS A 124 -2.22 -18.84 5.50
C LYS A 124 -2.52 -17.39 5.14
N ARG A 125 -3.67 -17.13 4.50
CA ARG A 125 -4.12 -15.77 4.16
C ARG A 125 -4.32 -14.95 5.43
N GLU A 126 -4.98 -15.50 6.44
CA GLU A 126 -5.23 -14.79 7.69
C GLU A 126 -3.91 -14.47 8.42
N ASN A 127 -2.98 -15.42 8.47
CA ASN A 127 -1.66 -15.18 9.07
C ASN A 127 -0.88 -14.06 8.36
N LEU A 128 -0.91 -14.03 7.02
CA LEU A 128 -0.26 -12.96 6.26
C LEU A 128 -0.94 -11.60 6.46
N LYS A 129 -2.27 -11.59 6.57
CA LYS A 129 -3.07 -10.39 6.85
C LYS A 129 -2.80 -9.83 8.24
N GLU A 130 -2.69 -10.68 9.25
CA GLU A 130 -2.29 -10.27 10.61
C GLU A 130 -0.84 -9.76 10.64
N ASN A 131 0.08 -10.43 9.97
CA ASN A 131 1.45 -9.91 9.82
C ASN A 131 1.46 -8.54 9.12
N PHE A 132 0.64 -8.36 8.07
CA PHE A 132 0.52 -7.08 7.38
C PHE A 132 0.00 -5.98 8.30
N LYS A 133 -1.03 -6.26 9.11
CA LYS A 133 -1.56 -5.35 10.14
C LYS A 133 -0.48 -4.90 11.12
N LEU A 134 0.29 -5.85 11.64
CA LEU A 134 1.40 -5.56 12.55
C LEU A 134 2.44 -4.64 11.91
N GLU A 135 2.80 -4.90 10.65
CA GLU A 135 3.78 -4.07 9.93
C GLU A 135 3.23 -2.68 9.59
N LEU A 136 1.93 -2.54 9.30
CA LEU A 136 1.28 -1.23 9.18
C LEU A 136 1.34 -0.45 10.49
N MET A 137 1.05 -1.09 11.62
CA MET A 137 1.17 -0.46 12.95
C MET A 137 2.60 -0.02 13.25
N LYS A 138 3.61 -0.85 12.91
CA LYS A 138 5.02 -0.46 13.04
C LYS A 138 5.40 0.69 12.12
N PHE A 139 4.83 0.74 10.92
CA PHE A 139 5.11 1.77 9.92
C PHE A 139 4.62 3.15 10.36
N ILE A 140 3.36 3.26 10.81
CA ILE A 140 2.77 4.54 11.23
C ILE A 140 3.49 5.16 12.44
N HIS A 141 4.10 4.35 13.30
CA HIS A 141 4.89 4.80 14.45
C HIS A 141 6.40 4.87 14.16
N SER A 142 6.83 4.66 12.91
CA SER A 142 8.25 4.53 12.59
C SER A 142 8.97 5.87 12.53
N LYS A 143 10.24 5.87 12.97
CA LYS A 143 11.17 6.99 12.70
C LYS A 143 11.38 7.23 11.20
N ALA A 144 11.21 6.20 10.37
CA ALA A 144 11.33 6.33 8.92
C ALA A 144 10.27 7.27 8.35
N LEU A 145 9.00 7.10 8.75
CA LEU A 145 7.89 7.96 8.35
C LEU A 145 8.10 9.40 8.83
N SER A 146 8.36 9.60 10.12
CA SER A 146 8.53 10.95 10.66
C SER A 146 9.74 11.69 10.08
N ASN A 147 10.85 10.99 9.82
CA ASN A 147 12.00 11.57 9.14
C ASN A 147 11.71 11.91 7.68
N PHE A 148 10.87 11.12 7.00
CA PHE A 148 10.47 11.38 5.62
C PHE A 148 9.53 12.58 5.53
N GLN A 149 8.54 12.69 6.43
CA GLN A 149 7.67 13.87 6.48
C GLN A 149 8.46 15.16 6.72
N LYS A 150 9.48 15.12 7.58
CA LYS A 150 10.43 16.25 7.77
C LYS A 150 11.29 16.56 6.53
N LEU A 151 11.56 15.56 5.69
CA LEU A 151 12.29 15.76 4.43
C LEU A 151 11.41 16.43 3.35
N LEU A 152 10.09 16.24 3.43
CA LEU A 152 9.11 16.85 2.55
C LEU A 152 8.68 18.26 2.98
N SER A 153 8.90 18.61 4.26
CA SER A 153 8.75 19.97 4.77
C SER A 153 9.77 20.93 4.14
#